data_AF-A0A375I7H0-F1
#
_entry.id   AF-A0A375I7H0-F1
#
_cell.length_a   1.000
_cell.length_b   1.000
_cell.length_c   1.000
_cell.angle_alpha   90.00
_cell.angle_beta   90.00
_cell.angle_gamma   90.00
#
_symmetry.space_group_name_H-M   'P 1'
#
loop_
_entity.id
_entity.type
_entity.pdbx_description
1 polymer ?
#
loop_
_entity_poly.entity_id
_entity_poly.type
_entity_poly.pdbx_seq_one_letter_code
_entity_poly.pdbx_strand_id
1 'polypeptide(L)' 'MKASELRGKDAAGLNQELSELLKAQFSLRMQKATQQLQNTSQLKKVRKDIARVQTVLTEKANAK' A
#
# COMPACT_ATOMS: atom_id res chain seq x y z
N MET A 1 0.55 7.98 0.15
CA MET A 1 -0.29 8.23 1.36
C MET A 1 0.54 8.85 2.48
N LYS A 2 -0.03 9.76 3.29
CA LYS A 2 0.59 10.22 4.55
C LYS A 2 0.13 9.32 5.69
N ALA A 3 1.06 8.91 6.56
CA ALA A 3 0.78 8.00 7.68
C ALA A 3 -0.30 8.53 8.64
N SER A 4 -0.46 9.86 8.71
CA SER A 4 -1.46 10.55 9.53
C SER A 4 -2.90 10.15 9.18
N GLU A 5 -3.21 9.96 7.90
CA GLU A 5 -4.56 9.60 7.42
C GLU A 5 -4.88 8.11 7.64
N LEU A 6 -3.84 7.27 7.71
CA LEU A 6 -3.98 5.82 7.92
C LEU A 6 -4.26 5.47 9.39
N ARG A 7 -3.80 6.28 10.36
CA ARG A 7 -4.08 6.03 11.78
C ARG A 7 -5.56 6.21 12.15
N GLY A 8 -6.25 7.13 11.47
CA GLY A 8 -7.67 7.41 11.68
C GLY A 8 -8.63 6.37 11.11
N LYS A 9 -8.16 5.50 10.20
CA LYS A 9 -8.99 4.45 9.59
C LYS A 9 -9.06 3.20 10.46
N ASP A 10 -10.21 2.54 10.44
CA ASP A 10 -10.45 1.35 11.23
C ASP A 10 -9.61 0.14 10.75
N ALA A 11 -9.36 -0.85 11.60
CA ALA A 11 -8.49 -1.99 11.27
C ALA A 11 -9.02 -2.78 10.04
N ALA A 12 -10.34 -2.89 9.90
CA ALA A 12 -10.97 -3.49 8.74
C ALA A 12 -10.79 -2.66 7.46
N GLY A 13 -10.86 -1.32 7.56
CA GLY A 13 -10.64 -0.41 6.45
C GLY A 13 -9.19 -0.43 5.94
N LEU A 14 -8.23 -0.58 6.86
CA LEU A 14 -6.80 -0.74 6.50
C LEU A 14 -6.54 -2.05 5.73
N ASN A 15 -7.23 -3.13 6.08
CA ASN A 15 -7.11 -4.41 5.36
C ASN A 15 -7.71 -4.35 3.94
N GLN A 16 -8.82 -3.63 3.76
CA GLN A 16 -9.39 -3.38 2.44
C GLN A 16 -8.44 -2.54 1.57
N GLU A 17 -7.91 -1.46 2.12
CA GLU A 17 -6.96 -0.59 1.41
C GLU A 17 -5.64 -1.31 1.07
N LEU A 18 -5.17 -2.19 1.96
CA LEU A 18 -4.04 -3.09 1.67
C LEU A 18 -4.33 -3.98 0.46
N SER A 19 -5.53 -4.56 0.39
CA SER A 19 -5.94 -5.44 -0.71
C SER A 19 -6.01 -4.69 -2.04
N GLU A 20 -6.49 -3.45 -2.04
CA GLU A 20 -6.50 -2.58 -3.22
C GLU A 20 -5.08 -2.20 -3.67
N LEU A 21 -4.21 -1.83 -2.73
CA LEU A 21 -2.81 -1.51 -3.03
C LEU A 21 -2.05 -2.71 -3.61
N LEU A 22 -2.33 -3.94 -3.14
CA LEU A 22 -1.75 -5.16 -3.71
C LEU A 22 -2.21 -5.41 -5.15
N LYS A 23 -3.50 -5.19 -5.46
CA LYS A 23 -4.01 -5.28 -6.84
C LYS A 23 -3.36 -4.24 -7.75
N ALA A 24 -3.19 -3.02 -7.26
CA ALA A 24 -2.47 -1.96 -7.97
C ALA A 24 -0.99 -2.33 -8.20
N GLN A 25 -0.33 -2.90 -7.20
CA GLN A 25 1.05 -3.39 -7.31
C GLN A 25 1.18 -4.49 -8.38
N PHE A 26 0.24 -5.44 -8.40
CA PHE A 26 0.20 -6.50 -9.40
C PHE A 26 0.07 -5.94 -10.82
N SER A 27 -0.87 -5.01 -11.01
CA SER A 27 -1.09 -4.34 -12.30
C SER A 27 0.17 -3.60 -12.78
N LEU A 28 0.84 -2.86 -11.88
CA LEU A 28 2.09 -2.16 -12.20
C LEU A 28 3.25 -3.13 -12.49
N ARG A 29 3.31 -4.29 -11.83
CA ARG A 29 4.30 -5.34 -12.15
C ARG A 29 4.05 -5.94 -13.53
N MET A 30 2.78 -6.16 -13.89
CA MET A 30 2.41 -6.62 -15.23
C MET A 30 2.77 -5.59 -16.30
N GLN A 31 2.43 -4.32 -16.10
CA GLN A 31 2.83 -3.23 -17.01
C GLN A 31 4.36 -3.10 -17.15
N LYS A 32 5.11 -3.37 -16.06
CA LYS A 32 6.58 -3.43 -16.13
C LYS A 32 7.05 -4.59 -17.00
N ALA A 33 6.43 -5.76 -16.89
CA ALA A 33 6.80 -6.94 -17.66
C ALA A 33 6.50 -6.77 -19.15
N THR A 34 5.40 -6.09 -19.50
CA THR A 34 5.05 -5.74 -20.89
C THR A 34 5.82 -4.56 -21.46
N GLN A 35 6.75 -3.98 -20.69
CA GLN A 35 7.53 -2.78 -21.05
C GLN A 35 6.66 -1.53 -21.37
N GLN A 36 5.40 -1.53 -20.96
CA GLN A 36 4.47 -0.40 -21.16
C GLN A 36 4.49 0.58 -19.97
N LEU A 37 5.32 0.33 -18.96
CA LEU A 37 5.38 1.16 -17.77
C LEU A 37 6.13 2.48 -18.01
N GLN A 38 5.36 3.56 -18.15
CA GLN A 38 5.91 4.90 -18.37
C GLN A 38 6.59 5.49 -17.11
N ASN A 39 6.11 5.13 -15.90
CA ASN A 39 6.59 5.73 -14.66
C ASN A 39 7.02 4.68 -13.62
N THR A 40 8.32 4.39 -13.58
CA THR A 40 8.93 3.44 -12.63
C THR A 40 8.89 3.92 -11.18
N SER A 41 8.71 5.22 -10.92
CA SER A 41 8.59 5.76 -9.57
C SER A 41 7.31 5.29 -8.88
N GLN A 42 6.25 4.96 -9.62
CA GLN A 42 4.99 4.49 -9.05
C GLN A 42 5.17 3.15 -8.32
N LEU A 43 6.01 2.24 -8.84
CA LEU A 43 6.35 0.99 -8.16
C LEU A 43 7.00 1.20 -6.79
N LYS A 44 7.82 2.25 -6.63
CA LYS A 44 8.44 2.60 -5.35
C LYS A 44 7.43 3.24 -4.39
N LYS A 45 6.53 4.09 -4.91
CA LYS A 45 5.45 4.71 -4.13
C LYS A 45 4.50 3.68 -3.55
N VAL A 46 3.96 2.78 -4.39
CA VAL A 46 3.02 1.73 -3.97
C VAL A 46 3.64 0.79 -2.95
N ARG A 47 4.90 0.37 -3.13
CA ARG A 47 5.62 -0.43 -2.11
C ARG A 47 5.73 0.27 -0.76
N LYS A 48 6.04 1.57 -0.75
CA LYS A 48 6.12 2.35 0.49
C LYS A 48 4.75 2.55 1.13
N ASP A 49 3.69 2.71 0.34
CA ASP A 49 2.33 2.84 0.85
C ASP A 49 1.85 1.52 1.50
N ILE A 50 2.12 0.36 0.88
CA ILE A 50 1.86 -0.96 1.49
C ILE A 50 2.59 -1.10 2.84
N ALA A 51 3.88 -0.75 2.87
CA ALA A 51 4.67 -0.84 4.10
C ALA A 51 4.09 0.03 5.22
N ARG A 52 3.66 1.26 4.90
CA ARG A 52 3.02 2.16 5.89
C ARG A 52 1.73 1.57 6.45
N VAL A 53 0.88 0.98 5.60
CA VAL A 53 -0.38 0.35 6.05
C VAL A 53 -0.08 -0.82 6.98
N GLN A 54 0.88 -1.67 6.63
CA GLN A 54 1.32 -2.78 7.48
C GLN A 54 1.88 -2.29 8.82
N THR A 55 2.71 -1.24 8.81
CA THR A 55 3.25 -0.65 10.04
C THR A 55 2.13 -0.14 10.95
N VAL A 56 1.14 0.57 10.42
CA VAL A 56 0.00 1.08 11.21
C VAL A 56 -0.84 -0.07 11.78
N LEU A 57 -1.04 -1.15 11.02
CA LEU A 57 -1.70 -2.37 11.53
C LEU A 57 -0.92 -2.99 12.70
N THR A 58 0.41 -3.08 12.60
CA THR A 58 1.27 -3.56 13.68
C THR A 58 1.26 -2.62 14.89
N GLU A 59 1.32 -1.31 14.67
CA GLU A 59 1.20 -0.31 15.74
C GLU A 59 -0.12 -0.47 16.51
N LYS A 60 -1.25 -0.65 15.80
CA LYS A 60 -2.56 -0.90 16.42
C LYS A 60 -2.64 -2.23 17.16
N ALA A 61 -1.98 -3.27 16.66
CA ALA A 61 -1.94 -4.58 17.31
C ALA A 61 -1.05 -4.59 18.57
N ASN A 62 0.05 -3.82 18.56
CA ASN A 62 1.01 -3.73 19.66
C ASN A 62 0.67 -2.66 20.71
N ALA A 63 -0.23 -1.72 20.42
CA ALA A 63 -0.70 -0.71 21.38
C ALA A 63 -1.66 -1.27 22.47
N LYS A 64 -1.48 -2.54 22.82
CA LYS A 64 -2.27 -3.24 23.84
C LYS A 64 -1.70 -2.98 25.23
#